data_AF-A0A4R4T1N7-F1
#
_entry.id   AF-A0A4R4T1N7-F1
#
_cell.length_a   1.000
_cell.length_b   1.000
_cell.length_c   1.000
_cell.angle_alpha   90.00
_cell.angle_beta   90.00
_cell.angle_gamma   90.00
#
_symmetry.space_group_name_H-M   'P 1'
#
loop_
_entity.id
_entity.type
_entity.pdbx_description
1 polymer ?
#
loop_
_entity_poly.entity_id
_entity_poly.type
_entity_poly.pdbx_seq_one_letter_code
_entity_poly.pdbx_strand_id
1 'polypeptide(L)' 'MNEGVLLLFLQRLFPEWSITKGDDGAWRVSGHVRVSVSSIDGAMELLAVVEPEAERRVRRFFSG' A
#
# COMPACT_ATOMS: atom_id res chain seq x y z
N MET A 1 -2.42 -14.09 -3.75
CA MET A 1 -1.12 -13.41 -3.99
C MET A 1 -0.32 -13.46 -2.71
N ASN A 2 1.00 -13.65 -2.76
CA ASN A 2 1.82 -13.67 -1.55
C ASN A 2 1.87 -12.26 -0.93
N GLU A 3 1.57 -12.14 0.37
CA GLU A 3 1.51 -10.84 1.05
C GLU A 3 2.85 -10.09 1.03
N GLY A 4 3.97 -10.80 1.07
CA GLY A 4 5.30 -10.18 0.95
C GLY A 4 5.56 -9.59 -0.44
N VAL A 5 5.11 -10.27 -1.49
CA VAL A 5 5.17 -9.73 -2.87
C VAL A 5 4.27 -8.49 -2.99
N LEU A 6 3.08 -8.53 -2.40
CA LEU A 6 2.16 -7.39 -2.41
C LEU A 6 2.71 -6.20 -1.61
N LEU A 7 3.37 -6.45 -0.47
CA LEU A 7 4.06 -5.40 0.29
C LEU A 7 5.13 -4.70 -0.56
N LEU A 8 6.02 -5.47 -1.20
CA LEU A 8 7.07 -4.92 -2.06
C LEU A 8 6.47 -4.13 -3.23
N PHE A 9 5.39 -4.63 -3.82
CA PHE A 9 4.67 -3.96 -4.88
C PHE A 9 4.10 -2.61 -4.43
N LEU A 10 3.43 -2.58 -3.28
CA LEU A 10 2.87 -1.35 -2.73
C LEU A 10 3.97 -0.33 -2.37
N GLN A 11 5.07 -0.78 -1.75
CA GLN A 11 6.22 0.08 -1.47
C GLN A 11 6.84 0.66 -2.76
N ARG A 12 6.84 -0.11 -3.84
CA ARG A 12 7.34 0.34 -5.14
C ARG A 12 6.41 1.36 -5.82
N LEU A 13 5.10 1.18 -5.72
CA LEU A 13 4.08 2.07 -6.30
C LEU A 13 3.92 3.39 -5.53
N PHE A 14 4.04 3.32 -4.21
CA PHE A 14 3.83 4.44 -3.31
C PHE A 14 5.12 4.74 -2.53
N PRO A 15 6.19 5.20 -3.22
CA PRO A 15 7.49 5.42 -2.58
C PRO A 15 7.46 6.49 -1.47
N GLU A 16 6.48 7.39 -1.52
CA GLU A 16 6.28 8.43 -0.50
C GLU A 16 5.57 7.91 0.77
N TRP A 17 5.11 6.66 0.74
CA TRP A 17 4.44 6.01 1.86
C TRP A 17 5.32 4.94 2.47
N SER A 18 5.50 5.02 3.79
CA SER A 18 6.04 3.91 4.58
C SER A 18 4.92 2.90 4.82
N ILE A 19 5.00 1.78 4.12
CA ILE A 19 4.07 0.65 4.24
C ILE A 19 4.84 -0.52 4.84
N THR A 20 4.38 -1.04 5.98
CA THR A 20 5.02 -2.16 6.67
C THR A 20 3.97 -3.13 7.21
N LYS A 21 4.35 -4.40 7.35
CA LYS A 21 3.56 -5.40 8.07
C LYS A 21 4.26 -5.69 9.40
N GLY A 22 3.56 -5.49 10.51
CA GLY A 22 4.06 -5.77 11.85
C GLY A 22 4.07 -7.25 12.19
N ASP A 23 4.82 -7.58 13.24
CA ASP A 23 4.85 -8.94 13.80
C ASP A 23 3.49 -9.36 14.38
N ASP A 24 2.64 -8.38 14.72
CA ASP A 24 1.23 -8.54 15.11
C ASP A 24 0.29 -8.81 13.91
N GLY A 25 0.83 -8.90 12.70
CA GLY A 25 0.07 -9.12 11.46
C GLY A 25 -0.63 -7.86 10.93
N ALA A 26 -0.59 -6.75 11.67
CA ALA A 26 -1.21 -5.50 11.27
C ALA A 26 -0.38 -4.78 10.19
N TRP A 27 -1.08 -4.18 9.24
CA TRP A 27 -0.47 -3.33 8.22
C TRP A 27 -0.45 -1.90 8.69
N ARG A 28 0.72 -1.28 8.65
CA ARG A 28 0.94 0.11 9.03
C ARG A 28 1.26 0.90 7.77
N VAL A 29 0.42 1.87 7.47
CA VAL A 29 0.54 2.75 6.31
C VAL A 29 0.71 4.17 6.83
N SER A 30 1.86 4.77 6.55
CA SER A 30 2.19 6.12 7.00
C SER A 30 2.78 6.97 5.89
N GLY A 31 2.17 8.13 5.67
CA GLY A 31 2.62 9.19 4.76
C GLY A 31 2.14 10.53 5.33
N HIS A 32 1.14 11.14 4.70
CA HIS A 32 0.43 12.31 5.26
C HIS A 32 -0.44 11.98 6.47
N VAL A 33 -0.90 10.74 6.57
CA VAL A 33 -1.64 10.19 7.70
C VAL A 33 -1.00 8.87 8.11
N ARG A 34 -1.16 8.48 9.39
CA ARG A 34 -0.70 7.20 9.91
C ARG A 34 -1.92 6.38 10.32
N VAL A 35 -2.05 5.21 9.71
CA VAL A 35 -3.17 4.28 9.95
C VAL A 35 -2.62 2.87 10.15
N SER A 36 -3.25 2.15 11.08
CA SER A 36 -3.05 0.72 11.28
C SER A 36 -4.31 -0.01 10.87
N VAL A 37 -4.19 -1.01 10.01
CA VAL A 37 -5.30 -1.82 9.51
C VAL A 37 -4.97 -3.30 9.68
N SER A 38 -5.98 -4.12 9.91
CA SER A 38 -5.80 -5.55 10.22
C SER A 38 -5.58 -6.43 8.99
N SER A 39 -5.76 -5.89 7.78
CA SER A 39 -5.62 -6.64 6.53
C SER A 39 -5.00 -5.79 5.42
N ILE A 40 -4.47 -6.49 4.42
CA ILE A 40 -3.91 -5.86 3.23
C ILE A 40 -4.99 -5.17 2.38
N ASP A 41 -6.20 -5.72 2.34
CA ASP A 41 -7.31 -5.11 1.62
C ASP A 41 -7.67 -3.75 2.23
N GLY A 42 -7.70 -3.64 3.56
CA GLY A 42 -7.91 -2.36 4.23
C GLY A 42 -6.78 -1.35 3.96
N ALA A 43 -5.55 -1.81 3.74
CA ALA A 43 -4.43 -0.94 3.36
C ALA A 43 -4.59 -0.42 1.92
N MET A 44 -5.04 -1.28 1.00
CA MET A 44 -5.32 -0.90 -0.39
C MET A 44 -6.51 0.06 -0.50
N GLU A 45 -7.59 -0.19 0.25
CA GLU A 45 -8.75 0.72 0.32
C GLU A 45 -8.34 2.10 0.84
N LEU A 46 -7.55 2.14 1.92
CA LEU A 46 -7.02 3.40 2.44
C LEU A 46 -6.22 4.14 1.36
N LEU A 47 -5.27 3.46 0.71
CA LEU A 47 -4.45 4.04 -0.35
C LEU A 47 -5.30 4.54 -1.53
N ALA A 48 -6.33 3.81 -1.93
CA ALA A 48 -7.25 4.23 -2.98
C ALA A 48 -8.03 5.50 -2.63
N VAL A 49 -8.33 5.72 -1.35
CA VAL A 49 -9.01 6.93 -0.86
C VAL A 49 -8.05 8.13 -0.78
N VAL A 50 -6.83 7.92 -0.27
CA VAL A 50 -5.89 9.02 0.02
C VAL A 50 -4.96 9.38 -1.14
N GLU A 51 -4.79 8.48 -2.12
CA GLU A 51 -4.01 8.70 -3.34
C GLU A 51 -4.94 8.65 -4.57
N PRO A 52 -5.49 9.80 -5.01
CA PRO A 52 -6.34 9.87 -6.20
C PRO A 52 -5.68 9.33 -7.47
N GLU A 53 -4.34 9.31 -7.47
CA GLU A 53 -3.52 8.87 -8.60
C GLU A 53 -3.08 7.41 -8.52
N ALA A 54 -3.53 6.66 -7.50
CA ALA A 54 -3.19 5.26 -7.29
C ALA A 54 -3.45 4.42 -8.55
N GLU A 55 -4.61 4.56 -9.17
CA GLU A 55 -4.96 3.80 -10.38
C GLU A 55 -4.01 4.09 -11.54
N ARG A 56 -3.65 5.36 -11.76
CA ARG A 56 -2.72 5.75 -12.82
C ARG A 56 -1.33 5.15 -12.58
N ARG A 57 -0.86 5.14 -11.33
CA ARG A 57 0.44 4.53 -10.97
C ARG A 57 0.44 3.03 -11.21
N VAL A 58 -0.62 2.32 -10.81
CA VAL A 58 -0.77 0.89 -11.04
C VAL A 58 -0.74 0.57 -12.53
N ARG A 59 -1.54 1.28 -13.34
CA ARG A 59 -1.56 1.09 -14.79
C ARG A 59 -0.18 1.32 -15.42
N ARG A 60 0.52 2.39 -15.01
CA ARG A 60 1.89 2.68 -15.50
C ARG A 60 2.89 1.58 -15.15
N PHE A 61 2.78 0.98 -13.97
CA PHE A 61 3.67 -0.09 -13.55
C PHE A 61 3.51 -1.35 -14.41
N PHE A 62 2.29 -1.70 -14.79
CA PHE A 62 2.00 -2.88 -15.62
C PHE A 62 2.09 -2.64 -17.13
N SER A 63 2.11 -1.37 -17.57
CA SER A 63 2.33 -1.02 -18.98
C SER A 63 3.81 -0.96 -19.39
N GLY A 64 4.72 -1.21 -18.43
CA GLY A 64 6.17 -1.24 -18.65
C GLY A 64 6.68 -2.55 -19.22
#